data_AF-A0A183FBB2-F1
#
_entry.id   AF-A0A183FBB2-F1
#
_cell.length_a   1.000
_cell.length_b   1.000
_cell.length_c   1.000
_cell.angle_alpha   90.00
_cell.angle_beta   90.00
_cell.angle_gamma   90.00
#
_symmetry.space_group_name_H-M   'P 1'
#
loop_
_entity.id
_entity.type
_entity.pdbx_description
1 polymer ?
#
loop_
_entity_poly.entity_id
_entity_poly.type
_entity_poly.pdbx_seq_one_letter_code
_entity_poly.pdbx_strand_id
1 'polypeptide(L)'
;MAAPMARALNTPAPASAGRQATASGGNGTAPLAAPPLAQPAPPQLPVICTAEQQKKFEECVRPLTAFQPHPLSVIKVPRQIDEACTEFKKFQSCVAEVTCHPLWAKGMTAMFSYACGEGGEEYRKVRQCLRKISAEDTVKECVTTFSR
;
A
#
# COMPACT_ATOMS: atom_id res chain seq x y z
N MET A 1 15.20 21.38 29.22
CA MET A 1 15.81 21.59 27.89
C MET A 1 14.71 21.36 26.87
N ALA A 2 14.24 22.42 26.23
CA ALA A 2 13.11 22.41 25.30
C ALA A 2 13.60 22.14 23.88
N ALA A 3 12.98 21.19 23.18
CA ALA A 3 13.20 20.94 21.76
C ALA A 3 12.19 21.76 20.93
N PRO A 4 12.60 22.45 19.85
CA PRO A 4 11.68 23.22 19.03
C PRO A 4 10.92 22.31 18.05
N MET A 5 9.64 22.61 17.92
CA MET A 5 8.66 21.94 17.06
C MET A 5 8.78 22.38 15.59
N ALA A 6 8.43 21.43 14.71
CA ALA A 6 7.87 21.60 13.36
C ALA A 6 8.74 22.25 12.26
N ARG A 7 8.91 21.52 11.15
CA ARG A 7 9.32 22.07 9.86
C ARG A 7 8.20 21.86 8.85
N ALA A 8 7.58 22.96 8.41
CA ALA A 8 6.58 22.98 7.36
C ALA A 8 7.24 22.74 5.99
N LEU A 9 6.73 21.77 5.23
CA LEU A 9 7.07 21.56 3.82
C LEU A 9 6.02 22.29 2.98
N ASN A 10 6.24 23.58 2.73
CA ASN A 10 5.58 24.31 1.66
C ASN A 10 6.57 25.35 1.13
N THR A 11 7.25 25.01 0.05
CA THR A 11 8.05 25.97 -0.73
C THR A 11 7.69 25.80 -2.21
N PRO A 12 7.14 26.82 -2.88
CA PRO A 12 6.97 26.81 -4.33
C PRO A 12 8.32 27.08 -5.01
N ALA A 13 8.59 26.34 -6.09
CA ALA A 13 9.79 26.49 -6.91
C ALA A 13 9.81 27.84 -7.67
N PRO A 14 11.00 28.44 -7.93
CA PRO A 14 11.08 29.72 -8.61
C PRO A 14 10.95 29.59 -10.13
N ALA A 15 10.25 30.55 -10.72
CA ALA A 15 10.10 30.75 -12.15
C ALA A 15 11.45 31.14 -12.80
N SER A 16 11.75 30.56 -13.96
CA SER A 16 12.82 31.01 -14.85
C SER A 16 12.22 31.63 -16.11
N ALA A 17 12.64 32.85 -16.44
CA ALA A 17 12.20 33.65 -17.58
C ALA A 17 13.32 33.82 -18.61
N GLY A 18 12.96 33.83 -19.91
CA GLY A 18 13.79 34.27 -21.04
C GLY A 18 13.53 33.47 -22.33
N ARG A 19 12.50 33.80 -23.12
CA ARG A 19 12.47 34.67 -24.32
C ARG A 19 13.26 34.16 -25.55
N GLN A 20 12.54 33.76 -26.61
CA GLN A 20 12.56 34.49 -27.90
C GLN A 20 11.35 34.12 -28.79
N ALA A 21 10.91 35.11 -29.57
CA ALA A 21 9.66 35.18 -30.29
C ALA A 21 9.78 34.78 -31.76
N THR A 22 8.70 34.32 -32.37
CA THR A 22 8.34 34.58 -33.77
C THR A 22 6.81 34.52 -33.93
N ALA A 23 6.27 35.46 -34.68
CA ALA A 23 4.85 35.77 -34.80
C ALA A 23 4.17 35.03 -35.96
N SER A 24 2.92 34.61 -35.77
CA SER A 24 1.79 34.68 -36.74
C SER A 24 0.59 33.98 -36.08
N GLY A 25 -0.48 34.65 -35.68
CA GLY A 25 -1.63 34.92 -36.56
C GLY A 25 -2.69 33.82 -36.42
N GLY A 26 -3.75 34.04 -35.63
CA GLY A 26 -4.87 33.08 -35.55
C GLY A 26 -5.76 33.27 -34.33
N ASN A 27 -6.85 34.02 -34.49
CA ASN A 27 -7.96 34.13 -33.55
C ASN A 27 -8.59 32.77 -33.25
N GLY A 28 -8.73 32.41 -31.96
CA GLY A 28 -9.42 31.20 -31.53
C GLY A 28 -9.38 31.02 -30.01
N THR A 29 -10.06 31.89 -29.26
CA THR A 29 -10.28 31.70 -27.82
C THR A 29 -11.28 30.56 -27.59
N ALA A 30 -10.78 29.33 -27.50
CA ALA A 30 -11.52 28.23 -26.88
C ALA A 30 -11.20 28.23 -25.37
N PRO A 31 -12.19 28.28 -24.47
CA PRO A 31 -11.93 28.20 -23.04
C PRO A 31 -11.44 26.78 -22.69
N LEU A 32 -10.29 26.70 -22.02
CA LEU A 32 -9.80 25.47 -21.39
C LEU A 32 -10.88 24.93 -20.45
N ALA A 33 -11.42 23.75 -20.79
CA ALA A 33 -12.28 23.01 -19.89
C ALA A 33 -11.48 22.66 -18.63
N ALA A 34 -11.98 23.12 -17.48
CA ALA A 34 -11.44 22.74 -16.18
C ALA A 34 -11.54 21.21 -16.00
N PRO A 35 -10.56 20.55 -15.35
CA PRO A 35 -10.70 19.15 -14.98
C PRO A 35 -11.91 18.99 -14.04
N PRO A 36 -12.68 17.90 -14.17
CA PRO A 36 -13.83 17.68 -13.30
C PRO A 36 -13.34 17.60 -11.85
N LEU A 37 -13.95 18.42 -11.00
CA LEU A 37 -13.79 18.36 -9.55
C LEU A 37 -14.06 16.91 -9.11
N ALA A 38 -13.03 16.24 -8.58
CA ALA A 38 -13.18 14.94 -7.96
C ALA A 38 -14.23 15.05 -6.87
N GLN A 39 -15.37 14.37 -7.05
CA GLN A 39 -16.41 14.33 -6.03
C GLN A 39 -15.82 13.71 -4.75
N PRO A 40 -16.12 14.26 -3.56
CA PRO A 40 -15.70 13.65 -2.31
C PRO A 40 -16.22 12.21 -2.24
N ALA A 41 -15.33 11.25 -1.99
CA ALA A 41 -15.72 9.86 -1.85
C ALA A 41 -16.80 9.74 -0.76
N PRO A 42 -17.88 8.96 -0.99
CA PRO A 42 -18.94 8.77 -0.01
C PRO A 42 -18.37 8.31 1.34
N PRO A 43 -18.98 8.72 2.48
CA PRO A 43 -18.58 8.25 3.80
C PRO A 43 -18.59 6.71 3.83
N GLN A 44 -17.42 6.10 3.98
CA GLN A 44 -17.29 4.65 4.10
C GLN A 44 -17.88 4.24 5.46
N LEU A 45 -19.11 3.72 5.48
CA LEU A 45 -19.69 3.11 6.67
C LEU A 45 -18.76 1.99 7.16
N PRO A 46 -18.57 1.82 8.49
CA PRO A 46 -17.75 0.74 9.01
C PRO A 46 -18.32 -0.60 8.54
N VAL A 47 -17.49 -1.38 7.83
CA VAL A 47 -17.86 -2.72 7.39
C VAL A 47 -17.90 -3.62 8.63
N ILE A 48 -19.11 -3.89 9.14
CA ILE A 48 -19.33 -4.82 10.25
C ILE A 48 -19.68 -6.19 9.65
N CYS A 49 -18.76 -7.16 9.79
CA CYS A 49 -19.00 -8.55 9.38
C CYS A 49 -19.85 -9.28 10.42
N THR A 50 -20.71 -10.20 9.96
CA THR A 50 -21.35 -11.15 10.89
C THR A 50 -20.32 -12.14 11.43
N ALA A 51 -20.61 -12.74 12.59
CA ALA A 51 -19.72 -13.74 13.19
C ALA A 51 -19.46 -14.94 12.26
N GLU A 52 -20.44 -15.35 11.47
CA GLU A 52 -20.31 -16.47 10.53
C GLU A 52 -19.41 -16.11 9.34
N GLN A 53 -19.53 -14.89 8.81
CA GLN A 53 -18.66 -14.40 7.74
C GLN A 53 -17.22 -14.24 8.23
N GLN A 54 -17.05 -13.70 9.45
CA GLN A 54 -15.75 -13.56 10.08
C GLN A 54 -15.06 -14.92 10.26
N LYS A 55 -15.80 -15.92 10.75
CA LYS A 55 -15.27 -17.28 10.92
C LYS A 55 -14.84 -17.90 9.58
N LYS A 56 -15.65 -17.78 8.52
CA LYS A 56 -15.28 -18.26 7.18
C LYS A 56 -14.02 -17.57 6.65
N PHE A 57 -13.93 -16.25 6.83
CA PHE A 57 -12.75 -15.49 6.45
C PHE A 57 -11.50 -15.95 7.21
N GLU A 58 -11.62 -16.17 8.52
CA GLU A 58 -10.54 -16.66 9.37
C GLU A 58 -10.03 -18.04 8.94
N GLU A 59 -10.94 -18.94 8.55
CA GLU A 59 -10.58 -20.25 8.00
C GLU A 59 -9.79 -20.11 6.69
N CYS A 60 -10.21 -19.21 5.78
CA CYS A 60 -9.51 -18.94 4.54
C CYS A 60 -8.11 -18.32 4.75
N VAL A 61 -7.98 -17.42 5.71
CA VAL A 61 -6.76 -16.61 5.90
C VAL A 61 -5.71 -17.31 6.77
N ARG A 62 -6.09 -18.32 7.55
CA ARG A 62 -5.21 -19.04 8.48
C ARG A 62 -3.91 -19.57 7.85
N PRO A 63 -3.91 -20.17 6.64
CA PRO A 63 -2.66 -20.63 6.01
C PRO A 63 -1.73 -19.45 5.66
N LEU A 64 -2.30 -18.30 5.30
CA LEU A 64 -1.55 -17.11 4.95
C LEU A 64 -0.96 -16.42 6.18
N THR A 65 -1.70 -16.38 7.29
CA THR A 65 -1.21 -15.76 8.54
C THR A 65 -0.10 -16.58 9.21
N ALA A 66 0.06 -17.86 8.88
CA ALA A 66 1.18 -18.68 9.33
C ALA A 66 2.55 -18.12 8.90
N PHE A 67 2.61 -17.41 7.77
CA PHE A 67 3.83 -16.71 7.30
C PHE A 67 4.14 -15.43 8.09
N GLN A 68 3.29 -15.06 9.05
CA GLN A 68 3.41 -13.87 9.91
C GLN A 68 3.58 -12.60 9.06
N PRO A 69 2.48 -12.02 8.57
CA PRO A 69 2.51 -10.79 7.79
C PRO A 69 3.36 -9.72 8.48
N HIS A 70 4.31 -9.17 7.74
CA HIS A 70 5.30 -8.24 8.28
C HIS A 70 5.21 -6.89 7.55
N PRO A 71 5.09 -5.75 8.26
CA PRO A 71 4.79 -4.46 7.65
C PRO A 71 5.88 -3.95 6.69
N LEU A 72 7.14 -4.38 6.85
CA LEU A 72 8.24 -3.98 5.96
C LEU A 72 8.54 -5.00 4.85
N SER A 73 8.25 -6.27 5.09
CA SER A 73 8.79 -7.35 4.25
C SER A 73 7.70 -8.28 3.76
N VAL A 74 6.43 -7.90 3.87
CA VAL A 74 5.23 -8.67 3.52
C VAL A 74 5.03 -9.90 4.43
N ILE A 75 6.08 -10.68 4.65
CA ILE A 75 6.13 -11.84 5.55
C ILE A 75 7.39 -11.79 6.41
N LYS A 76 7.37 -12.50 7.55
CA LYS A 76 8.50 -12.56 8.50
C LYS A 76 9.79 -13.12 7.89
N VAL A 77 9.67 -14.09 6.97
CA VAL A 77 10.82 -14.73 6.32
C VAL A 77 10.74 -14.52 4.80
N PRO A 78 11.34 -13.45 4.25
CA PRO A 78 11.19 -13.08 2.83
C PRO A 78 11.61 -14.16 1.81
N ARG A 79 12.41 -15.14 2.24
CA ARG A 79 12.80 -16.28 1.40
C ARG A 79 11.64 -17.25 1.12
N GLN A 80 10.61 -17.27 1.95
CA GLN A 80 9.43 -18.14 1.81
C GLN A 80 8.32 -17.48 0.98
N ILE A 81 8.60 -16.36 0.29
CA ILE A 81 7.56 -15.61 -0.43
C ILE A 81 6.88 -16.45 -1.51
N ASP A 82 7.61 -17.36 -2.18
CA ASP A 82 7.04 -18.17 -3.24
C ASP A 82 6.00 -19.19 -2.69
N GLU A 83 6.28 -19.77 -1.51
CA GLU A 83 5.33 -20.62 -0.76
C GLU A 83 4.13 -19.80 -0.27
N ALA A 84 4.39 -18.61 0.29
CA ALA A 84 3.34 -17.73 0.77
C ALA A 84 2.42 -17.24 -0.37
N CYS A 85 2.96 -16.99 -1.55
CA CYS A 85 2.19 -16.65 -2.75
C CYS A 85 1.34 -17.82 -3.26
N THR A 86 1.77 -19.05 -3.01
CA THR A 86 0.95 -20.24 -3.32
C THR A 86 -0.26 -20.30 -2.39
N GLU A 87 -0.07 -20.10 -1.09
CA GLU A 87 -1.18 -20.00 -0.13
C GLU A 87 -2.06 -18.77 -0.38
N PHE A 88 -1.49 -17.66 -0.82
CA PHE A 88 -2.25 -16.46 -1.16
C PHE A 88 -3.24 -16.68 -2.32
N LYS A 89 -2.85 -17.45 -3.34
CA LYS A 89 -3.77 -17.83 -4.44
C LYS A 89 -4.94 -18.69 -3.94
N LYS A 90 -4.67 -19.62 -3.01
CA LYS A 90 -5.72 -20.42 -2.35
C LYS A 90 -6.64 -19.54 -1.50
N PHE A 91 -6.05 -18.61 -0.74
CA PHE A 91 -6.80 -17.61 0.01
C PHE A 91 -7.73 -16.81 -0.89
N GLN A 92 -7.25 -16.26 -2.02
CA GLN A 92 -8.09 -15.51 -2.96
C GLN A 92 -9.28 -16.34 -3.46
N SER A 93 -9.05 -17.62 -3.77
CA SER A 93 -10.11 -18.53 -4.23
C SER A 93 -11.12 -18.81 -3.11
N CYS A 94 -10.65 -18.99 -1.88
CA CYS A 94 -11.50 -19.26 -0.71
C CYS A 94 -12.39 -18.05 -0.34
N VAL A 95 -11.82 -16.84 -0.37
CA VAL A 95 -12.57 -15.63 0.00
C VAL A 95 -13.48 -15.10 -1.10
N ALA A 96 -13.41 -15.63 -2.32
CA ALA A 96 -14.28 -15.22 -3.41
C ALA A 96 -15.78 -15.37 -3.09
N GLU A 97 -16.13 -16.34 -2.23
CA GLU A 97 -17.50 -16.58 -1.76
C GLU A 97 -17.86 -15.80 -0.48
N VAL A 98 -16.88 -15.11 0.13
CA VAL A 98 -17.05 -14.36 1.37
C VAL A 98 -17.29 -12.87 1.05
N THR A 99 -18.49 -12.39 1.32
CA THR A 99 -18.86 -11.00 1.01
C THR A 99 -18.20 -9.98 1.94
N CYS A 100 -17.91 -10.37 3.19
CA CYS A 100 -17.37 -9.47 4.19
C CYS A 100 -15.86 -9.65 4.38
N HIS A 101 -15.11 -8.60 4.05
CA HIS A 101 -13.66 -8.55 4.21
C HIS A 101 -13.28 -7.60 5.35
N PRO A 102 -12.69 -8.11 6.45
CA PRO A 102 -12.26 -7.29 7.58
C PRO A 102 -11.27 -6.21 7.16
N LEU A 103 -11.36 -5.02 7.77
CA LEU A 103 -10.48 -3.90 7.44
C LEU A 103 -9.00 -4.22 7.65
N TRP A 104 -8.66 -4.94 8.72
CA TRP A 104 -7.27 -5.34 9.01
C TRP A 104 -6.68 -6.19 7.89
N ALA A 105 -7.49 -7.03 7.24
CA ALA A 105 -7.02 -7.95 6.21
C ALA A 105 -6.80 -7.26 4.86
N LYS A 106 -7.36 -6.06 4.64
CA LYS A 106 -7.17 -5.31 3.39
C LYS A 106 -5.70 -4.96 3.16
N GLY A 107 -5.01 -4.47 4.19
CA GLY A 107 -3.59 -4.10 4.09
C GLY A 107 -2.70 -5.31 3.79
N MET A 108 -2.91 -6.41 4.51
CA MET A 108 -2.21 -7.67 4.25
C MET A 108 -2.47 -8.16 2.82
N THR A 109 -3.73 -8.20 2.39
CA THR A 109 -4.11 -8.65 1.03
C THR A 109 -3.46 -7.79 -0.04
N ALA A 110 -3.40 -6.47 0.15
CA ALA A 110 -2.75 -5.57 -0.79
C ALA A 110 -1.23 -5.83 -0.90
N MET A 111 -0.56 -6.03 0.23
CA MET A 111 0.87 -6.36 0.27
C MET A 111 1.18 -7.68 -0.46
N PHE A 112 0.39 -8.72 -0.21
CA PHE A 112 0.53 -9.98 -0.93
C PHE A 112 0.15 -9.86 -2.41
N SER A 113 -0.89 -9.09 -2.75
CA SER A 113 -1.28 -8.85 -4.14
C SER A 113 -0.15 -8.24 -4.97
N TYR A 114 0.54 -7.26 -4.40
CA TYR A 114 1.71 -6.66 -5.07
C TYR A 114 2.87 -7.65 -5.14
N ALA A 115 3.30 -8.22 -4.02
CA ALA A 115 4.48 -9.08 -3.94
C ALA A 115 4.33 -10.43 -4.66
N CYS A 116 3.11 -10.90 -4.88
CA CYS A 116 2.81 -12.12 -5.64
C CYS A 116 2.40 -11.86 -7.09
N GLY A 117 2.16 -10.60 -7.45
CA GLY A 117 1.75 -10.15 -8.78
C GLY A 117 2.82 -9.30 -9.44
N GLU A 118 2.47 -8.06 -9.78
CA GLU A 118 3.32 -7.12 -10.55
C GLU A 118 4.68 -6.86 -9.89
N GLY A 119 4.74 -6.82 -8.56
CA GLY A 119 5.96 -6.56 -7.78
C GLY A 119 6.79 -7.80 -7.49
N GLY A 120 6.39 -8.99 -7.93
CA GLY A 120 7.01 -10.24 -7.47
C GLY A 120 8.46 -10.43 -7.90
N GLU A 121 8.82 -10.04 -9.12
CA GLU A 121 10.21 -10.06 -9.60
C GLU A 121 11.11 -9.11 -8.79
N GLU A 122 10.62 -7.90 -8.53
CA GLU A 122 11.36 -6.91 -7.75
C GLU A 122 11.50 -7.34 -6.29
N TYR A 123 10.42 -7.83 -5.68
CA TYR A 123 10.44 -8.39 -4.34
C TYR A 123 11.48 -9.52 -4.23
N ARG A 124 11.53 -10.44 -5.20
CA ARG A 124 12.54 -11.53 -5.22
C ARG A 124 13.98 -11.01 -5.26
N LYS A 125 14.24 -9.90 -5.96
CA LYS A 125 15.57 -9.27 -6.01
C LYS A 125 15.93 -8.62 -4.68
N VAL A 126 14.98 -7.95 -4.02
CA VAL A 126 15.25 -7.19 -2.79
C VAL A 126 15.05 -7.99 -1.50
N ARG A 127 14.48 -9.21 -1.55
CA ARG A 127 14.15 -10.02 -0.36
C ARG A 127 15.32 -10.23 0.61
N GLN A 128 16.55 -10.32 0.10
CA GLN A 128 17.74 -10.45 0.94
C GLN A 128 18.08 -9.14 1.68
N CYS A 129 17.87 -7.99 1.02
CA CYS A 129 17.99 -6.67 1.63
C CYS A 129 16.93 -6.47 2.72
N LEU A 130 15.65 -6.77 2.39
CA LEU A 130 14.54 -6.68 3.33
C LEU A 130 14.79 -7.50 4.60
N ARG A 131 15.27 -8.74 4.45
CA ARG A 131 15.63 -9.60 5.59
C ARG A 131 16.74 -9.01 6.46
N LYS A 132 17.71 -8.33 5.85
CA LYS A 132 18.84 -7.71 6.57
C LYS A 132 18.35 -6.51 7.37
N ILE A 133 17.64 -5.58 6.71
CA ILE A 133 17.14 -4.35 7.33
C ILE A 133 16.11 -4.67 8.42
N SER A 134 15.20 -5.62 8.20
CA SER A 134 14.19 -6.00 9.21
C SER A 134 14.80 -6.65 10.45
N ALA A 135 16.05 -7.09 10.38
CA ALA A 135 16.78 -7.69 11.50
C ALA A 135 17.65 -6.68 12.25
N GLU A 136 17.79 -5.44 11.76
CA GLU A 136 18.49 -4.38 12.48
C GLU A 136 17.68 -3.96 13.71
N ASP A 137 18.34 -3.81 14.86
CA ASP A 137 17.66 -3.61 16.15
C ASP A 137 16.77 -2.35 16.17
N THR A 138 17.27 -1.25 15.60
CA THR A 138 16.53 0.02 15.48
C THR A 138 15.25 -0.15 14.65
N VAL A 139 15.33 -0.89 13.55
CA VAL A 139 14.19 -1.17 12.67
C VAL A 139 13.21 -2.11 13.36
N LYS A 140 13.71 -3.15 14.02
CA LYS A 140 12.90 -4.11 14.77
C LYS A 140 12.14 -3.44 15.91
N GLU A 141 12.77 -2.54 16.64
CA GLU A 141 12.14 -1.74 17.70
C GLU A 141 11.04 -0.83 17.13
N CYS A 142 11.33 -0.15 16.01
CA CYS A 142 10.38 0.71 15.32
C CYS A 142 9.15 -0.09 14.85
N VAL A 143 9.35 -1.23 14.20
CA VAL A 143 8.28 -2.10 13.72
C VAL A 143 7.45 -2.66 14.88
N THR A 144 8.10 -3.05 15.98
CA THR A 144 7.40 -3.55 17.16
C THR A 144 6.52 -2.47 17.78
N THR A 145 6.99 -1.22 17.82
CA THR A 145 6.21 -0.07 18.30
C THR A 145 5.03 0.24 17.39
N PHE A 146 5.23 0.18 16.07
CA PHE A 146 4.16 0.39 15.09
C PHE A 146 3.07 -0.69 15.14
N SER A 147 3.43 -1.92 15.49
CA SER A 147 2.53 -3.08 15.47
C SER A 147 1.81 -3.33 16.80
N ARG A 148 2.03 -2.47 17.81
CA ARG A 148 1.29 -2.45 19.08
C ARG A 148 0.05 -1.59 18.95
#